data_AF-A0A832M7F0-F1
#
_entry.id   AF-A0A832M7F0-F1
#
_cell.length_a   1.000
_cell.length_b   1.000
_cell.length_c   1.000
_cell.angle_alpha   90.00
_cell.angle_beta   90.00
_cell.angle_gamma   90.00
#
_symmetry.space_group_name_H-M   'P 1'
#
loop_
_entity.id
_entity.type
_entity.pdbx_description
1 polymer ?
#
loop_
_entity_poly.entity_id
_entity_poly.type
_entity_poly.pdbx_seq_one_letter_code
_entity_poly.pdbx_strand_id
1 'polypeptide(L)'
;MKPDDTVCFCFHVTLRKIETFCRVEKPRAASEISECLSAGTGCGWCVPMLKKIHTRMCGAYTPWWRQVEEPAEKDRADENVDAEAYRSGRTMYIKDGKGRPPDGA
;
A
#
# COMPACT_ATOMS: atom_id res chain seq x y z
N MET A 1 10.82 -1.17 6.97
CA MET A 1 10.47 0.26 6.88
C MET A 1 10.10 0.71 8.28
N LYS A 2 10.39 1.96 8.62
CA LYS A 2 10.00 2.64 9.87
C LYS A 2 8.69 3.39 9.67
N PRO A 3 7.99 3.77 10.76
CA PRO A 3 6.71 4.49 10.66
C PRO A 3 6.78 5.78 9.83
N ASP A 4 7.90 6.49 9.85
CA ASP A 4 8.02 7.77 9.12
C ASP A 4 8.51 7.60 7.67
N ASP A 5 8.75 6.36 7.22
CA ASP A 5 9.11 6.11 5.83
C ASP A 5 7.90 6.33 4.91
N THR A 6 8.17 6.91 3.75
CA THR A 6 7.14 7.18 2.74
C THR A 6 6.75 5.90 2.02
N VAL A 7 5.46 5.57 2.07
CA VAL A 7 4.87 4.44 1.35
C VAL A 7 4.35 4.88 -0.02
N CYS A 8 3.62 6.00 -0.06
CA CYS A 8 3.14 6.59 -1.31
C CYS A 8 3.95 7.84 -1.64
N PHE A 9 4.89 7.73 -2.59
CA PHE A 9 5.71 8.86 -3.01
C PHE A 9 4.95 9.90 -3.83
N CYS A 10 3.85 9.54 -4.49
CA CYS A 10 3.05 10.49 -5.25
C CYS A 10 2.38 11.55 -4.36
N PHE A 11 1.90 11.13 -3.18
CA PHE A 11 1.14 11.97 -2.26
C PHE A 11 1.83 12.12 -0.90
N HIS A 12 3.10 11.72 -0.80
CA HIS A 12 3.94 11.82 0.39
C HIS A 12 3.27 11.25 1.66
N VAL A 13 2.69 10.05 1.54
CA VAL A 13 2.00 9.37 2.63
C VAL A 13 2.95 8.39 3.31
N THR A 14 3.16 8.56 4.62
CA THR A 14 4.02 7.72 5.44
C THR A 14 3.30 6.48 5.96
N LEU A 15 4.08 5.46 6.36
CA LEU A 15 3.55 4.24 6.97
C LEU A 15 2.68 4.55 8.19
N ARG A 16 3.16 5.42 9.10
CA ARG A 16 2.45 5.88 10.31
C ARG A 16 1.07 6.45 9.99
N LYS A 17 0.95 7.23 8.92
CA LYS A 17 -0.35 7.81 8.51
C LYS A 17 -1.33 6.72 8.10
N ILE A 18 -0.88 5.77 7.30
CA ILE A 18 -1.72 4.65 6.83
C ILE A 18 -2.11 3.75 8.01
N GLU A 19 -1.18 3.41 8.91
CA GLU A 19 -1.47 2.63 10.11
C GLU A 19 -2.48 3.33 11.02
N THR A 20 -2.34 4.65 11.20
CA THR A 20 -3.28 5.46 11.97
C THR A 20 -4.66 5.48 11.32
N PHE A 21 -4.72 5.65 10.00
CA PHE A 21 -5.96 5.57 9.23
C PHE A 21 -6.64 4.20 9.37
N CYS A 22 -5.90 3.10 9.23
CA CYS A 22 -6.40 1.75 9.48
C CYS A 22 -7.05 1.61 10.86
N ARG A 23 -6.40 2.15 11.89
CA ARG A 23 -6.88 2.04 13.28
C ARG A 23 -8.15 2.85 13.54
N VAL A 24 -8.25 4.05 12.96
CA VAL A 24 -9.35 5.00 13.20
C VAL A 24 -10.54 4.70 12.30
N GLU A 25 -10.32 4.63 10.99
CA GLU A 25 -11.40 4.52 9.99
C GLU A 25 -11.82 3.07 9.74
N LYS A 26 -10.94 2.09 10.02
CA LYS A 26 -11.20 0.65 9.84
C LYS A 26 -11.78 0.33 8.46
N PRO A 27 -11.09 0.72 7.37
CA PRO A 27 -11.58 0.47 6.02
C PRO A 27 -11.78 -1.04 5.80
N ARG A 28 -12.87 -1.39 5.13
CA ARG A 28 -13.27 -2.77 4.84
C ARG A 28 -12.45 -3.38 3.73
N ALA A 29 -11.99 -2.57 2.77
CA ALA A 29 -11.18 -3.00 1.65
C ALA A 29 -9.91 -2.15 1.51
N ALA A 30 -8.83 -2.75 1.02
CA ALA A 30 -7.57 -2.04 0.78
C ALA A 30 -7.72 -0.84 -0.18
N SER A 31 -8.69 -0.87 -1.10
CA SER A 31 -8.97 0.25 -2.00
C SER A 31 -9.43 1.51 -1.26
N GLU A 32 -10.12 1.38 -0.13
CA GLU A 32 -10.58 2.51 0.68
C GLU A 32 -9.42 3.26 1.37
N ILE A 33 -8.20 2.71 1.34
CA ILE A 33 -7.00 3.46 1.75
C ILE A 33 -6.74 4.65 0.81
N SER A 34 -7.36 4.72 -0.37
CA SER A 34 -7.35 5.94 -1.19
C SER A 34 -7.90 7.16 -0.46
N GLU A 35 -8.78 6.98 0.52
CA GLU A 35 -9.30 8.09 1.34
C GLU A 35 -8.23 8.64 2.30
N CYS A 36 -7.13 7.89 2.52
CA CYS A 36 -5.94 8.36 3.21
C CYS A 36 -5.05 9.17 2.24
N LEU A 37 -5.40 10.45 2.03
CA LEU A 37 -4.61 11.40 1.22
C LEU A 37 -4.36 10.89 -0.22
N SER A 38 -5.34 10.23 -0.83
CA SER A 38 -5.24 9.68 -2.19
C SER A 38 -4.18 8.58 -2.36
N ALA A 39 -3.69 7.96 -1.29
CA ALA A 39 -2.69 6.90 -1.38
C ALA A 39 -3.13 5.77 -2.35
N GLY A 40 -2.30 5.48 -3.35
CA GLY A 40 -2.57 4.43 -4.34
C GLY A 40 -3.22 4.88 -5.65
N THR A 41 -3.70 6.11 -5.76
CA THR A 41 -4.38 6.61 -6.99
C THR A 41 -3.44 7.27 -8.01
N GLY A 42 -2.16 7.46 -7.65
CA GLY A 42 -1.14 8.03 -8.54
C GLY A 42 -0.51 6.97 -9.45
N CYS A 43 0.81 6.80 -9.36
CA CYS A 43 1.53 5.83 -10.19
C CYS A 43 1.22 4.35 -9.88
N GLY A 44 0.48 4.02 -8.82
CA GLY A 44 0.10 2.64 -8.49
C GLY A 44 1.19 1.77 -7.83
N TRP A 45 2.47 2.19 -7.82
CA TRP A 45 3.57 1.41 -7.21
C TRP A 45 3.29 0.93 -5.79
N CYS A 46 2.67 1.79 -4.96
CA CYS A 46 2.41 1.48 -3.57
C CYS A 46 1.23 0.53 -3.33
N VAL A 47 0.39 0.25 -4.33
CA VAL A 47 -0.86 -0.52 -4.13
C VAL A 47 -0.64 -1.90 -3.51
N PRO A 48 0.37 -2.70 -3.92
CA PRO A 48 0.66 -3.97 -3.25
C PRO A 48 1.04 -3.79 -1.77
N MET A 49 1.79 -2.74 -1.44
CA MET A 49 2.14 -2.41 -0.05
C MET A 49 0.90 -2.02 0.77
N LEU A 50 0.00 -1.22 0.19
CA LEU A 50 -1.26 -0.84 0.84
C LEU A 50 -2.14 -2.06 1.16
N LYS A 51 -2.21 -3.04 0.25
CA LYS A 51 -2.92 -4.31 0.49
C LYS A 51 -2.31 -5.08 1.67
N LYS A 52 -0.98 -5.18 1.76
CA LYS A 52 -0.29 -5.82 2.89
C LYS A 52 -0.58 -5.13 4.21
N ILE A 53 -0.52 -3.79 4.23
CA ILE A 53 -0.84 -3.00 5.43
C ILE A 53 -2.31 -3.19 5.83
N HIS A 54 -3.24 -3.19 4.88
CA HIS A 54 -4.67 -3.43 5.12
C HIS A 54 -4.89 -4.79 5.80
N THR A 55 -4.35 -5.87 5.21
CA THR A 55 -4.46 -7.22 5.75
C THR A 55 -3.89 -7.34 7.17
N ARG A 56 -2.75 -6.68 7.45
CA ARG A 56 -2.08 -6.74 8.76
C ARG A 56 -2.77 -5.88 9.83
N MET A 57 -3.25 -4.69 9.48
CA MET A 57 -3.60 -3.64 10.45
C MET A 57 -5.09 -3.28 10.46
N CYS A 58 -5.74 -3.22 9.30
CA CYS A 58 -7.13 -2.79 9.16
C CYS A 58 -8.12 -3.94 9.44
N GLY A 59 -7.71 -5.18 9.22
CA GLY A 59 -8.56 -6.38 9.29
C GLY A 59 -9.27 -6.66 7.96
N ALA A 60 -9.46 -7.94 7.65
CA ALA A 60 -10.11 -8.36 6.40
C ALA A 60 -11.64 -8.39 6.58
N TYR A 61 -12.37 -7.57 5.83
CA TYR A 61 -13.78 -7.85 5.54
C TYR A 61 -13.82 -8.82 4.36
N THR A 62 -14.15 -10.08 4.64
CA THR A 62 -14.34 -11.12 3.61
C THR A 62 -15.83 -11.28 3.36
N PRO A 63 -16.36 -10.78 2.22
CA PRO A 63 -17.75 -11.03 1.85
C PRO A 63 -17.99 -12.51 1.61
N TRP A 64 -19.23 -12.96 1.77
CA TRP A 64 -19.60 -14.38 1.62
C TRP A 64 -19.19 -14.97 0.25
N TRP A 65 -19.26 -14.18 -0.83
CA TRP A 65 -18.88 -14.60 -2.18
C TRP A 65 -17.37 -14.77 -2.39
N ARG A 66 -16.54 -14.36 -1.41
CA ARG A 66 -15.08 -14.46 -1.43
C ARG A 66 -14.54 -15.31 -0.28
N GLN A 67 -15.39 -16.12 0.37
CA GLN A 67 -14.99 -17.09 1.42
C GLN A 67 -14.23 -18.31 0.88
N VAL A 68 -13.75 -18.27 -0.36
CA VAL A 68 -12.78 -19.25 -0.84
C VAL A 68 -11.40 -18.82 -0.37
N GLU A 69 -10.71 -19.72 0.32
CA GLU A 69 -9.35 -19.50 0.81
C GLU A 69 -8.42 -19.33 -0.40
N GLU A 70 -8.18 -18.08 -0.81
CA GLU A 70 -7.12 -17.75 -1.76
C GLU A 70 -5.77 -18.09 -1.10
N PRO A 71 -4.91 -18.91 -1.74
CA PRO A 71 -3.61 -19.22 -1.17
C PRO A 71 -2.82 -17.93 -0.96
N ALA A 72 -2.48 -17.63 0.30
CA ALA A 72 -1.67 -16.48 0.71
C ALA A 72 -0.19 -16.62 0.29
N GLU A 73 0.10 -17.19 -0.88
CA GLU A 73 1.40 -17.81 -1.16
C GLU A 73 2.38 -16.96 -1.99
N LYS A 74 2.05 -15.73 -2.39
CA LYS A 74 3.03 -14.89 -3.12
C LYS A 74 3.45 -13.58 -2.44
N ASP A 75 2.94 -13.29 -1.26
CA ASP A 75 3.16 -11.99 -0.62
C ASP A 75 3.84 -12.03 0.75
N ARG A 76 4.51 -13.14 1.10
CA ARG A 76 5.55 -13.15 2.15
C ARG A 76 6.80 -12.43 1.66
N ALA A 77 6.70 -11.13 1.40
CA ALA A 77 7.86 -10.26 1.28
C ALA A 77 7.90 -9.35 2.51
N ASP A 78 8.59 -9.89 3.50
CA ASP A 78 9.41 -9.25 4.52
C ASP A 78 8.72 -8.32 5.54
N GLU A 79 8.77 -8.73 6.80
CA GLU A 79 8.52 -7.86 7.95
C GLU A 79 9.59 -6.73 8.04
N ASN A 80 10.68 -6.83 7.27
CA ASN A 80 11.75 -5.86 7.12
C ASN A 80 11.98 -5.44 5.65
N VAL A 81 10.98 -4.83 5.01
CA VAL A 81 11.20 -4.12 3.74
C VAL A 81 12.20 -2.98 3.97
N ASP A 82 13.36 -2.99 3.31
CA ASP A 82 14.29 -1.85 3.36
C ASP A 82 13.69 -0.62 2.63
N ALA A 83 13.80 0.56 3.24
CA ALA A 83 13.16 1.77 2.74
C ALA A 83 13.79 2.26 1.43
N GLU A 84 15.10 2.10 1.28
CA GLU A 84 15.83 2.53 0.09
C GLU A 84 15.57 1.58 -1.08
N ALA A 85 15.55 0.27 -0.81
CA ALA A 85 15.12 -0.74 -1.77
C ALA A 85 13.68 -0.48 -2.27
N TYR A 86 12.76 -0.15 -1.36
CA TYR A 86 11.37 0.18 -1.71
C TYR A 86 11.27 1.44 -2.58
N ARG A 87 12.04 2.49 -2.26
CA ARG A 87 12.14 3.72 -3.07
C ARG A 87 12.69 3.40 -4.46
N SER A 88 13.80 2.67 -4.52
CA SER A 88 14.49 2.30 -5.76
C SER A 88 13.59 1.45 -6.68
N GLY A 89 12.79 0.55 -6.10
CA GLY A 89 11.81 -0.25 -6.82
C GLY A 89 10.76 0.60 -7.56
N ARG A 90 10.30 1.71 -6.97
CA ARG A 90 9.38 2.65 -7.66
C ARG A 90 10.02 3.22 -8.92
N THR A 91 11.28 3.65 -8.82
CA THR A 91 12.00 4.24 -9.94
C THR A 91 12.06 3.26 -11.11
N MET A 92 12.33 1.98 -10.85
CA MET A 92 12.31 0.94 -11.88
C MET A 92 10.91 0.70 -12.43
N TYR A 93 9.90 0.62 -11.55
CA TYR A 93 8.50 0.45 -11.97
C TYR A 93 8.01 1.54 -12.93
N ILE A 94 8.39 2.79 -12.68
CA ILE A 94 8.07 3.92 -13.58
C ILE A 94 8.87 3.84 -14.88
N LYS A 95 10.17 3.51 -14.81
CA LYS A 95 11.01 3.32 -16.00
C LYS A 95 10.49 2.22 -16.92
N ASP A 96 9.92 1.16 -16.34
CA ASP A 96 9.25 0.07 -17.06
C ASP A 96 7.91 0.49 -17.70
N GLY A 97 7.44 1.72 -17.49
CA GLY A 97 6.18 2.23 -18.04
C GLY A 97 4.92 1.70 -17.34
N LYS A 98 5.05 1.03 -16.19
CA LYS A 98 3.92 0.38 -15.49
C LYS A 98 3.00 1.36 -14.74
N GLY A 99 3.42 2.61 -14.57
CA GLY A 99 2.58 3.65 -13.97
C GLY A 99 3.13 5.05 -14.19
N ARG A 100 2.23 6.04 -14.15
CA ARG A 100 2.54 7.45 -14.37
C ARG A 100 2.32 8.24 -13.08
N PRO A 101 3.33 8.93 -12.52
CA PRO A 101 3.11 9.83 -11.40
C PRO A 101 2.22 11.01 -11.84
N PRO A 102 1.43 11.59 -10.92
CA PRO A 102 0.70 12.82 -11.18
C PRO A 102 1.66 13.99 -11.39
N ASP A 103 1.18 15.06 -12.02
CA ASP A 103 2.01 16.23 -12.30
C ASP A 103 2.52 16.86 -11.00
N GLY A 104 3.83 17.04 -10.88
CA GLY A 104 4.49 17.63 -9.71
C GLY A 104 4.89 16.67 -8.58
N ALA A 105 4.92 15.35 -8.83
CA ALA A 105 5.21 14.30 -7.84
C ALA A 105 6.47 13.44 -8.11
#